data_AF-A0A4V3KWS5-F1
#
_entry.id   AF-A0A4V3KWS5-F1
#
_cell.length_a   1.000
_cell.length_b   1.000
_cell.length_c   1.000
_cell.angle_alpha   90.00
_cell.angle_beta   90.00
_cell.angle_gamma   90.00
#
_symmetry.space_group_name_H-M   'P 1'
#
loop_
_entity.id
_entity.type
_entity.pdbx_description
1 polymer ?
#
loop_
_entity_poly.entity_id
_entity_poly.type
_entity_poly.pdbx_seq_one_letter_code
_entity_poly.pdbx_strand_id
1 'polypeptide(L)'
;TAALGGHVEGCRSCGAIRVAYNSCRNRHCPKCQGQACRDWLAAREAELLPVPYFHVVFTLPAEVAAIAFQNKAAVYAILFRTAAETLRTIAA
;
A
#
# COMPACT_ATOMS: atom_id res chain seq x y z
N THR A 1 1.15 -33.67 2.92
CA THR A 1 0.47 -33.56 1.61
C THR A 1 -0.56 -32.45 1.65
N ALA A 2 -1.06 -31.97 0.51
CA ALA A 2 -2.00 -30.85 0.45
C ALA A 2 -3.23 -31.02 1.38
N ALA A 3 -3.70 -32.25 1.56
CA ALA A 3 -4.82 -32.60 2.44
C ALA A 3 -4.57 -32.36 3.94
N LEU A 4 -3.31 -32.36 4.40
CA LEU A 4 -2.96 -32.23 5.82
C LEU A 4 -2.72 -30.77 6.26
N GLY A 5 -2.72 -29.80 5.33
CA GLY A 5 -2.48 -28.38 5.64
C GLY A 5 -1.04 -28.02 6.05
N GLY A 6 -0.15 -29.00 6.26
CA GLY A 6 1.26 -28.78 6.60
C GLY A 6 2.16 -30.01 6.45
N HIS A 7 3.39 -29.87 6.90
CA HIS A 7 4.44 -30.89 6.95
C HIS A 7 5.41 -30.60 8.10
N VAL A 8 6.17 -31.63 8.49
CA VAL A 8 7.24 -31.51 9.50
C VAL A 8 8.57 -31.62 8.79
N GLU A 9 9.44 -30.65 9.01
CA GLU A 9 10.82 -30.64 8.56
C GLU A 9 11.71 -31.11 9.71
N GLY A 10 12.65 -32.02 9.44
CA GLY A 10 13.57 -32.56 10.44
C GLY A 10 15.00 -32.58 9.91
N CYS A 11 15.92 -31.99 10.66
CA CYS A 11 17.35 -32.01 10.36
C CYS A 11 17.98 -33.29 10.90
N ARG A 12 18.58 -34.11 10.02
CA ARG A 12 19.20 -35.38 10.41
C ARG A 12 20.55 -35.22 11.11
N SER A 13 21.22 -34.08 10.96
CA SER A 13 22.54 -33.83 11.57
C SER A 13 22.46 -33.25 12.99
N CYS A 14 21.50 -32.36 13.27
CA CYS A 14 21.35 -31.72 14.58
C CYS A 14 20.04 -32.06 15.32
N GLY A 15 19.13 -32.84 14.70
CA GLY A 15 17.87 -33.24 15.33
C GLY A 15 16.81 -32.14 15.42
N ALA A 16 17.06 -30.94 14.88
CA ALA A 16 16.08 -29.85 14.90
C ALA A 16 14.82 -30.22 14.09
N ILE A 17 13.64 -29.99 14.67
CA ILE A 17 12.35 -30.26 14.04
C ILE A 17 11.55 -28.96 13.95
N ARG A 18 10.95 -28.69 12.79
CA ARG A 18 10.08 -27.54 12.54
C ARG A 18 8.77 -27.98 11.89
N VAL A 19 7.65 -27.48 12.40
CA VAL A 19 6.34 -27.66 11.75
C VAL A 19 6.10 -26.52 10.77
N ALA A 20 5.83 -26.86 9.50
CA ALA A 20 5.59 -25.91 8.43
C ALA A 20 4.23 -26.17 7.74
N TYR A 21 3.32 -25.21 7.83
CA TYR A 21 2.07 -25.21 7.05
C TYR A 21 2.28 -25.01 5.53
N ASN A 22 1.44 -25.60 4.70
CA ASN A 22 1.50 -25.39 3.25
C ASN A 22 0.96 -24.00 2.88
N SER A 23 1.31 -23.49 1.69
CA SER A 23 0.78 -22.22 1.20
C SER A 23 -0.75 -22.27 1.09
N CYS A 24 -1.43 -21.26 1.63
CA CYS A 24 -2.89 -21.15 1.59
C CYS A 24 -3.42 -20.32 0.42
N ARG A 25 -2.54 -19.77 -0.45
CA ARG A 25 -2.87 -18.89 -1.59
C ARG A 25 -3.68 -17.63 -1.24
N ASN A 26 -3.82 -17.32 0.05
CA ASN A 26 -4.46 -16.09 0.50
C ASN A 26 -3.44 -14.94 0.48
N ARG A 27 -3.74 -13.89 -0.27
CA ARG A 27 -2.88 -12.69 -0.40
C ARG A 27 -2.65 -11.96 0.92
N HIS A 28 -3.57 -12.12 1.87
CA HIS A 28 -3.50 -11.50 3.20
C HIS A 28 -2.82 -12.41 4.23
N CYS A 29 -2.36 -13.59 3.84
CA CYS A 29 -1.75 -14.51 4.79
C CYS A 29 -0.39 -13.97 5.25
N PRO A 30 -0.22 -13.69 6.56
CA PRO A 30 1.05 -13.17 7.09
C PRO A 30 2.20 -14.18 7.00
N LYS A 31 1.89 -15.46 6.73
CA LYS A 31 2.89 -16.49 6.45
C LYS A 31 3.30 -16.52 4.97
N CYS A 32 2.34 -16.63 4.05
CA CYS A 32 2.63 -16.89 2.63
C CYS A 32 3.15 -15.66 1.90
N GLN A 33 2.64 -14.47 2.26
CA GLN A 33 3.01 -13.21 1.61
C GLN A 33 3.57 -12.17 2.60
N GLY A 34 3.64 -12.51 3.90
CA GLY A 34 4.08 -11.54 4.90
C GLY A 34 5.53 -11.13 4.77
N GLN A 35 6.43 -12.03 4.33
CA GLN A 35 7.83 -11.64 4.10
C GLN A 35 7.94 -10.68 2.91
N ALA A 36 7.34 -11.02 1.76
CA ALA A 36 7.32 -10.14 0.60
C ALA A 36 6.68 -8.78 0.90
N CYS A 37 5.62 -8.74 1.72
CA CYS A 37 5.01 -7.50 2.19
C CYS A 37 5.97 -6.67 3.05
N ARG A 38 6.67 -7.29 4.01
CA ARG A 38 7.67 -6.60 4.84
C ARG A 38 8.82 -6.05 4.01
N ASP A 39 9.35 -6.85 3.09
CA ASP A 39 10.45 -6.43 2.22
C ASP A 39 10.03 -5.26 1.34
N TRP A 40 8.80 -5.30 0.80
CA TRP A 40 8.23 -4.20 0.02
C TRP A 40 8.04 -2.92 0.86
N LEU A 41 7.52 -3.05 2.08
CA LEU A 41 7.34 -1.92 3.00
C LEU A 41 8.69 -1.28 3.36
N ALA A 42 9.69 -2.09 3.70
CA ALA A 42 11.02 -1.59 4.02
C ALA A 42 11.67 -0.85 2.84
N ALA A 43 11.48 -1.34 1.61
CA ALA A 43 11.95 -0.66 0.41
C ALA A 43 11.26 0.70 0.20
N ARG A 44 9.94 0.79 0.42
CA ARG A 44 9.19 2.05 0.33
C ARG A 44 9.54 3.03 1.44
N GLU A 45 9.77 2.53 2.66
CA GLU A 45 10.19 3.35 3.80
C GLU A 45 11.58 3.94 3.58
N ALA A 46 12.51 3.19 2.97
CA ALA A 46 13.84 3.67 2.62
C ALA A 46 13.85 4.79 1.56
N GLU A 47 12.77 4.96 0.80
CA GLU A 47 12.60 6.07 -0.15
C GLU A 47 12.11 7.37 0.52
N LEU A 48 11.68 7.31 1.78
CA LEU A 48 11.20 8.47 2.51
C LEU A 48 12.37 9.34 2.97
N LEU A 49 12.27 10.64 2.69
CA LEU A 49 13.22 11.61 3.22
C LEU A 49 12.98 11.83 4.72
N PRO A 50 14.03 12.07 5.54
CA PRO A 50 13.90 12.28 6.99
C PRO A 50 13.42 13.71 7.30
N VAL A 51 12.27 14.08 6.74
CA VAL A 51 11.64 15.39 6.89
C VAL A 51 10.16 15.20 7.24
N PRO A 52 9.51 16.16 7.92
CA PRO A 52 8.06 16.14 8.08
C PRO A 52 7.38 16.06 6.71
N TYR A 53 6.61 15.00 6.49
CA TYR A 53 5.87 14.77 5.24
C TYR A 53 4.37 14.86 5.52
N PHE A 54 3.67 15.65 4.71
CA PHE A 54 2.22 15.78 4.75
C PHE A 54 1.64 15.51 3.37
N HIS A 55 0.65 14.62 3.30
CA HIS A 55 -0.13 14.40 2.08
C HIS A 55 -1.45 15.17 2.19
N VAL A 56 -1.57 16.25 1.41
CA VAL A 56 -2.78 17.07 1.36
C VAL A 56 -3.66 16.59 0.20
N VAL A 57 -4.91 16.23 0.51
CA VAL A 57 -5.86 15.72 -0.48
C VAL A 57 -7.00 16.72 -0.67
N PHE A 58 -7.22 17.16 -1.91
CA PHE A 58 -8.37 17.97 -2.30
C PHE A 58 -9.40 17.07 -3.00
N THR A 59 -10.52 16.83 -2.32
CA THR A 59 -11.60 15.98 -2.84
C THR A 59 -12.66 16.85 -3.51
N LEU A 60 -13.00 16.52 -4.76
CA LEU A 60 -14.14 17.15 -5.42
C LEU A 60 -15.46 16.66 -4.81
N PRO A 61 -16.43 17.56 -4.52
CA PRO A 61 -17.76 17.16 -4.08
C PRO A 61 -18.46 16.23 -5.07
N ALA A 62 -19.32 15.34 -4.57
CA ALA A 62 -20.01 14.37 -5.41
C ALA A 62 -20.96 15.05 -6.42
N GLU A 63 -21.53 16.19 -6.04
CA GLU A 63 -22.46 16.99 -6.83
C GLU A 63 -21.85 17.48 -8.14
N VAL A 64 -20.53 17.67 -8.18
CA VAL A 64 -19.81 18.12 -9.38
C VAL A 64 -19.16 16.98 -10.16
N ALA A 65 -19.27 15.73 -9.70
CA ALA A 65 -18.58 14.58 -10.29
C ALA A 65 -18.99 14.34 -11.76
N ALA A 66 -20.29 14.44 -12.07
CA ALA A 66 -20.78 14.28 -13.44
C ALA A 66 -20.25 15.38 -14.38
N ILE A 67 -20.19 16.63 -13.90
CA ILE A 67 -19.66 17.77 -14.64
C ILE A 67 -18.16 17.56 -14.89
N ALA A 68 -17.40 17.15 -13.87
CA ALA A 68 -15.98 16.84 -13.97
C ALA A 68 -15.72 15.71 -14.97
N PHE A 69 -16.56 14.67 -14.97
CA PHE A 69 -16.42 13.53 -15.87
C PHE A 69 -16.56 13.95 -17.34
N GLN A 70 -17.50 14.84 -17.66
CA GLN A 70 -17.70 15.32 -19.04
C GLN A 70 -16.71 16.43 -19.43
N ASN A 71 -16.23 17.24 -18.48
CA ASN A 71 -15.43 18.45 -18.73
C ASN A 71 -14.03 18.38 -18.11
N LYS A 72 -13.38 17.22 -18.21
CA LYS A 72 -12.14 16.90 -17.47
C LYS A 72 -11.07 17.98 -17.59
N ALA A 73 -10.77 18.44 -18.80
CA ALA A 73 -9.71 19.43 -19.03
C ALA A 73 -9.97 20.75 -18.28
N ALA A 74 -11.18 21.30 -18.39
CA ALA A 74 -11.55 22.54 -17.73
C ALA A 74 -11.60 22.39 -16.21
N VAL A 75 -12.27 21.34 -15.72
CA VAL A 75 -12.45 21.13 -14.28
C VAL A 75 -11.11 20.83 -13.59
N TYR A 76 -10.23 20.02 -14.20
CA TYR A 76 -8.91 19.77 -13.63
C TYR A 76 -8.02 21.00 -13.67
N ALA A 77 -8.07 21.81 -14.74
CA ALA A 77 -7.34 23.07 -14.77
C ALA A 77 -7.76 24.00 -13.62
N ILE A 78 -9.07 24.10 -13.33
CA ILE A 78 -9.58 24.85 -12.18
C ILE A 78 -9.11 24.24 -10.86
N LEU A 79 -9.30 22.93 -10.67
CA LEU A 79 -8.92 22.23 -9.43
C LEU A 79 -7.44 22.41 -9.10
N PHE A 80 -6.54 22.22 -10.08
CA PHE A 80 -5.11 22.37 -9.86
C PHE A 80 -4.72 23.81 -9.56
N ARG A 81 -5.32 24.78 -10.25
CA ARG A 81 -5.08 26.21 -9.96
C ARG A 81 -5.52 26.55 -8.53
N THR A 82 -6.74 26.18 -8.15
CA THR A 82 -7.30 26.46 -6.82
C THR A 82 -6.56 25.75 -5.69
N ALA A 83 -6.13 24.50 -5.90
CA ALA A 83 -5.31 23.77 -4.94
C ALA A 83 -3.96 24.47 -4.73
N ALA A 84 -3.30 24.90 -5.81
CA ALA A 84 -2.04 25.63 -5.72
C ALA A 84 -2.19 26.99 -5.01
N GLU A 85 -3.26 27.74 -5.31
CA GLU A 85 -3.59 29.00 -4.64
C GLU A 85 -3.83 28.77 -3.14
N THR A 86 -4.64 27.77 -2.79
CA THR A 86 -4.95 27.44 -1.40
C THR A 86 -3.69 27.07 -0.62
N LEU A 87 -2.84 26.19 -1.18
CA LEU A 87 -1.57 25.82 -0.57
C LEU A 87 -0.67 27.03 -0.34
N ARG A 88 -0.56 27.95 -1.32
CA ARG A 88 0.21 29.19 -1.15
C ARG A 88 -0.34 30.09 -0.05
N THR A 89 -1.66 30.15 0.12
CA THR A 89 -2.29 30.96 1.16
C THR A 89 -2.09 30.38 2.57
N ILE A 90 -2.16 29.05 2.73
CA ILE A 90 -2.10 28.42 4.05
C ILE A 90 -0.69 28.00 4.48
N ALA A 91 0.25 27.86 3.53
CA ALA A 91 1.63 27.46 3.80
C ALA A 91 2.62 28.64 3.90
N ALA A 92 2.16 29.88 3.71
CA ALA A 92 2.92 31.09 3.97
C ALA A 92 2.81 31.46 5.45
#